data_AF-A0A965U695-F1
#
_entry.id   AF-A0A965U695-F1
#
_cell.length_a   1.000
_cell.length_b   1.000
_cell.length_c   1.000
_cell.angle_alpha   90.00
_cell.angle_beta   90.00
_cell.angle_gamma   90.00
#
_symmetry.space_group_name_H-M   'P 1'
#
loop_
_entity.id
_entity.type
_entity.pdbx_description
1 polymer ?
#
loop_
_entity_poly.entity_id
_entity_poly.type
_entity_poly.pdbx_seq_one_letter_code
_entity_poly.pdbx_strand_id
1 'polypeptide(L)'
;MDKVKAAETAYALFHEFRTAYMAEWQRLAKCERMYHGDHWHGVPENDAGEPRPVTPILQSTVENVRADLMDSFPEAVITADEPEYAAVAELLTAAIKENHLRGGYSREYGRLTHDLLVGGYMVQETGYDPTLNGGLGGAFLRYVDPRCILFDPLVSDFQEGRAVFKFVPYPRAWFESHYPKEAAAMKADGLGLRPVRDALLTIREEDTILLVECWRREYDPKNGRYSVHMQKLAGGLLLEDSRTQKPQGYFAHGEYPFTVTALYPRKGSCLGYGLIDMFEKAQLYSDKLDQILL
;
A
#
# COMPACT_ATOMS: atom_id res chain seq x y z
N MET A 1 8.01 27.32 9.40
CA MET A 1 8.60 26.91 8.10
C MET A 1 7.69 27.45 7.02
N ASP A 2 8.23 28.10 5.98
CA ASP A 2 7.42 28.56 4.85
C ASP A 2 6.69 27.35 4.22
N LYS A 3 5.37 27.43 4.07
CA LYS A 3 4.55 26.35 3.52
C LYS A 3 5.01 25.98 2.11
N VAL A 4 5.49 26.96 1.33
CA VAL A 4 6.01 26.74 -0.03
C VAL A 4 7.25 25.85 0.02
N LYS A 5 8.24 26.25 0.80
CA LYS A 5 9.49 25.49 0.97
C LYS A 5 9.23 24.07 1.52
N ALA A 6 8.27 23.93 2.44
CA ALA A 6 7.89 22.63 2.99
C ALA A 6 7.30 21.70 1.92
N ALA A 7 6.43 22.23 1.05
CA ALA A 7 5.86 21.52 -0.08
C ALA A 7 6.96 21.10 -1.07
N GLU A 8 7.81 22.04 -1.50
CA GLU A 8 8.92 21.78 -2.42
C GLU A 8 9.85 20.67 -1.92
N THR A 9 10.21 20.71 -0.63
CA THR A 9 11.06 19.69 0.00
C THR A 9 10.37 18.31 0.03
N ALA A 10 9.06 18.26 0.27
CA ALA A 10 8.30 17.00 0.24
C ALA A 10 8.25 16.41 -1.18
N TYR A 11 7.93 17.23 -2.18
CA TYR A 11 7.84 16.80 -3.57
C TYR A 11 9.19 16.34 -4.12
N ALA A 12 10.29 17.03 -3.77
CA ALA A 12 11.63 16.60 -4.15
C ALA A 12 11.95 15.19 -3.62
N LEU A 13 11.67 14.92 -2.34
CA LEU A 13 11.87 13.60 -1.74
C LEU A 13 10.93 12.54 -2.32
N PHE A 14 9.66 12.90 -2.57
CA PHE A 14 8.70 12.03 -3.24
C PHE A 14 9.19 11.62 -4.64
N HIS A 15 9.77 12.55 -5.41
CA HIS A 15 10.33 12.26 -6.73
C HIS A 15 11.56 11.36 -6.68
N GLU A 16 12.42 11.54 -5.67
CA GLU A 16 13.55 10.64 -5.42
C GLU A 16 13.06 9.20 -5.21
N PHE A 17 12.11 9.00 -4.29
CA PHE A 17 11.58 7.67 -3.98
C PHE A 17 10.89 7.07 -5.19
N ARG A 18 10.04 7.84 -5.86
CA ARG A 18 9.33 7.42 -7.06
C ARG A 18 10.28 6.88 -8.14
N THR A 19 11.38 7.59 -8.38
CA THR A 19 12.35 7.21 -9.42
C THR A 19 12.98 5.85 -9.09
N ALA A 20 13.23 5.57 -7.80
CA ALA A 20 13.74 4.28 -7.35
C ALA A 20 12.71 3.13 -7.49
N TYR A 21 11.41 3.43 -7.42
CA TYR A 21 10.34 2.41 -7.45
C TYR A 21 9.86 2.00 -8.85
N MET A 22 10.36 2.61 -9.93
CA MET A 22 9.91 2.31 -11.29
C MET A 22 10.01 0.82 -11.65
N ALA A 23 11.13 0.18 -11.31
CA ALA A 23 11.32 -1.26 -11.54
C ALA A 23 10.40 -2.12 -10.67
N GLU A 24 10.12 -1.66 -9.44
CA GLU A 24 9.22 -2.37 -8.53
C GLU A 24 7.77 -2.35 -9.03
N TRP A 25 7.31 -1.22 -9.56
CA TRP A 25 5.98 -1.15 -10.19
C TRP A 25 5.85 -2.01 -11.44
N GLN A 26 6.90 -2.06 -12.26
CA GLN A 26 6.94 -2.95 -13.42
C GLN A 26 6.84 -4.42 -13.00
N ARG A 27 7.55 -4.79 -11.91
CA ARG A 27 7.47 -6.13 -11.32
C ARG A 27 6.06 -6.43 -10.83
N LEU A 28 5.47 -5.59 -9.99
CA LEU A 28 4.11 -5.78 -9.47
C LEU A 28 3.05 -5.85 -10.59
N ALA A 29 3.19 -5.04 -11.65
CA ALA A 29 2.28 -5.11 -12.80
C ALA A 29 2.44 -6.42 -13.58
N LYS A 30 3.68 -6.93 -13.70
CA LYS A 30 3.97 -8.22 -14.32
C LYS A 30 3.39 -9.38 -13.50
N CYS A 31 3.54 -9.35 -12.18
CA CYS A 31 3.00 -10.37 -11.31
C CYS A 31 1.48 -10.51 -11.47
N GLU A 32 0.78 -9.38 -11.62
CA GLU A 32 -0.69 -9.39 -11.77
C GLU A 32 -1.16 -9.79 -13.15
N ARG A 33 -0.45 -9.41 -14.22
CA ARG A 33 -0.69 -9.99 -15.54
C ARG A 33 -0.56 -11.51 -15.51
N MET A 34 0.50 -12.01 -14.87
CA MET A 34 0.71 -13.45 -14.74
C MET A 34 -0.42 -14.13 -13.95
N TYR A 35 -0.82 -13.55 -12.81
CA TYR A 35 -1.94 -14.05 -12.02
C TYR A 35 -3.25 -14.07 -12.82
N HIS A 36 -3.49 -13.08 -13.68
CA HIS A 36 -4.68 -13.02 -14.54
C HIS A 36 -4.59 -13.83 -15.84
N GLY A 37 -3.53 -14.61 -16.05
CA GLY A 37 -3.39 -15.46 -17.23
C GLY A 37 -2.80 -14.77 -18.47
N ASP A 38 -2.37 -13.51 -18.39
CA ASP A 38 -1.65 -12.82 -19.47
C ASP A 38 -0.15 -13.21 -19.44
N HIS A 39 0.11 -14.50 -19.60
CA HIS A 39 1.45 -15.09 -19.50
C HIS A 39 2.34 -14.67 -20.69
N TRP A 40 1.74 -14.43 -21.86
CA TRP A 40 2.46 -14.17 -23.11
C TRP A 40 2.79 -12.71 -23.39
N HIS A 41 2.37 -11.77 -22.52
CA HIS A 41 2.55 -10.33 -22.70
C HIS A 41 3.97 -9.91 -23.11
N GLY A 42 4.99 -10.51 -22.49
CA GLY A 42 6.40 -10.21 -22.72
C GLY A 42 7.08 -11.15 -23.71
N VAL A 43 6.36 -12.10 -24.30
CA VAL A 43 6.90 -13.10 -25.21
C VAL A 43 6.68 -12.62 -26.66
N PRO A 44 7.75 -12.46 -27.46
CA PRO A 44 7.62 -12.08 -28.87
C PRO A 44 6.72 -13.05 -29.64
N GLU A 45 5.93 -12.50 -30.55
CA GLU A 45 5.15 -13.27 -31.51
C GLU A 45 5.97 -13.38 -32.79
N ASN A 46 6.45 -14.59 -33.11
CA ASN A 46 7.26 -14.79 -34.32
C ASN A 46 6.38 -15.10 -35.54
N ASP A 47 5.26 -15.78 -35.32
CA ASP A 47 4.24 -16.08 -36.31
C ASP A 47 2.84 -15.85 -35.71
N ALA A 48 1.96 -15.16 -36.45
CA ALA A 48 0.60 -14.85 -36.03
C ALA A 48 -0.30 -16.09 -35.90
N GLY A 49 0.13 -17.22 -36.46
CA GLY A 49 -0.55 -18.52 -36.30
C GLY A 49 -0.11 -19.32 -35.06
N GLU A 50 0.93 -18.90 -34.34
CA GLU A 50 1.43 -19.65 -33.18
C GLU A 50 0.41 -19.65 -32.04
N PRO A 51 -0.01 -20.84 -31.53
CA PRO A 51 -0.94 -20.90 -30.41
C PRO A 51 -0.30 -20.34 -29.15
N ARG A 52 -1.07 -19.63 -28.32
CA ARG A 52 -0.62 -19.05 -27.04
C ARG A 52 -1.45 -19.63 -25.88
N PRO A 53 -1.31 -20.93 -25.57
CA PRO A 53 -2.09 -21.57 -24.52
C PRO A 53 -1.72 -21.00 -23.15
N VAL A 54 -2.69 -20.98 -22.24
CA VAL A 54 -2.51 -20.48 -20.88
C VAL A 54 -3.07 -21.53 -19.93
N THR A 55 -2.18 -22.13 -19.13
CA THR A 55 -2.59 -23.10 -18.10
C THR A 55 -2.52 -22.41 -16.72
N PRO A 56 -3.64 -22.02 -16.08
CA PRO A 56 -3.63 -21.09 -14.93
C PRO A 56 -3.26 -21.76 -13.59
N ILE A 57 -2.14 -22.47 -13.51
CA ILE A 57 -1.68 -23.18 -12.29
C ILE A 57 -1.35 -22.19 -11.18
N LEU A 58 -0.66 -21.09 -11.51
CA LEU A 58 -0.33 -20.05 -10.54
C LEU A 58 -1.58 -19.40 -9.94
N GLN A 59 -2.57 -19.07 -10.77
CA GLN A 59 -3.82 -18.47 -10.31
C GLN A 59 -4.54 -19.42 -9.35
N SER A 60 -4.68 -20.70 -9.72
CA SER A 60 -5.33 -21.70 -8.85
C SER A 60 -4.55 -21.90 -7.54
N THR A 61 -3.22 -21.90 -7.59
CA THR A 61 -2.37 -22.04 -6.40
C THR A 61 -2.53 -20.86 -5.46
N VAL A 62 -2.53 -19.62 -5.99
CA VAL A 62 -2.76 -18.41 -5.20
C VAL A 62 -4.15 -18.44 -4.56
N GLU A 63 -5.20 -18.77 -5.32
CA GLU A 63 -6.56 -18.82 -4.76
C GLU A 63 -6.73 -19.87 -3.67
N ASN A 64 -6.11 -21.05 -3.82
CA ASN A 64 -6.15 -22.09 -2.79
C ASN A 64 -5.45 -21.65 -1.50
N VAL A 65 -4.22 -21.12 -1.60
CA VAL A 65 -3.50 -20.63 -0.40
C VAL A 65 -4.23 -19.45 0.23
N ARG A 66 -4.82 -18.57 -0.59
CA ARG A 66 -5.60 -17.44 -0.10
C ARG A 66 -6.85 -17.90 0.63
N ALA A 67 -7.54 -18.93 0.14
CA ALA A 67 -8.68 -19.54 0.83
C ALA A 67 -8.26 -20.09 2.20
N ASP A 68 -7.14 -20.83 2.26
CA ASP A 68 -6.61 -21.37 3.53
C ASP A 68 -6.27 -20.27 4.55
N LEU A 69 -5.68 -19.15 4.07
CA LEU A 69 -5.40 -17.98 4.92
C LEU A 69 -6.67 -17.30 5.42
N MET A 70 -7.72 -17.26 4.60
CA MET A 70 -9.02 -16.71 4.99
C MET A 70 -9.77 -17.62 5.97
N ASP A 71 -9.66 -18.95 5.81
CA ASP A 71 -10.20 -19.92 6.76
C ASP A 71 -9.45 -19.87 8.10
N SER A 72 -8.14 -19.57 8.05
CA SER A 72 -7.27 -19.35 9.22
C SER A 72 -7.13 -17.87 9.58
N PHE A 73 -8.22 -17.10 9.46
CA PHE A 73 -8.22 -15.65 9.67
C PHE A 73 -7.60 -15.24 11.01
N PRO A 74 -6.65 -14.27 11.03
CA PRO A 74 -5.96 -13.90 12.26
C PRO A 74 -6.87 -13.10 13.20
N GLU A 75 -6.80 -13.45 14.49
CA GLU A 75 -7.45 -12.70 15.56
C GLU A 75 -6.40 -12.09 16.52
N ALA A 76 -6.67 -10.87 16.99
CA ALA A 76 -5.85 -10.24 18.01
C ALA A 76 -6.28 -10.76 19.39
N VAL A 77 -5.38 -11.50 20.05
CA VAL A 77 -5.61 -12.06 21.39
C VAL A 77 -4.73 -11.34 22.38
N ILE A 78 -5.35 -10.72 23.39
CA ILE A 78 -4.64 -10.10 24.50
C ILE A 78 -4.51 -11.12 25.61
N THR A 79 -3.28 -11.39 26.02
CA THR A 79 -2.96 -12.31 27.13
C THR A 79 -2.70 -11.50 28.40
N ALA A 80 -3.07 -12.06 29.55
CA ALA A 80 -2.74 -11.49 30.84
C ALA A 80 -1.37 -11.99 31.31
N ASP A 81 -0.52 -11.08 31.77
CA ASP A 81 0.78 -11.42 32.36
C ASP A 81 0.63 -12.05 33.76
N GLU A 82 -0.44 -11.70 34.48
CA GLU A 82 -0.77 -12.24 35.81
C GLU A 82 -2.24 -12.66 35.90
N PRO A 83 -2.60 -13.65 36.75
CA PRO A 83 -3.97 -14.15 36.86
C PRO A 83 -5.03 -13.09 37.20
N GLU A 84 -4.65 -12.04 37.94
CA GLU A 84 -5.53 -10.93 38.32
C GLU A 84 -6.01 -10.09 37.11
N TYR A 85 -5.24 -10.08 36.02
CA TYR A 85 -5.60 -9.34 34.79
C TYR A 85 -6.37 -10.19 33.77
N ALA A 86 -6.66 -11.47 34.07
CA ALA A 86 -7.32 -12.38 33.13
C ALA A 86 -8.65 -11.80 32.59
N ALA A 87 -9.51 -11.30 33.48
CA ALA A 87 -10.80 -10.72 33.08
C ALA A 87 -10.64 -9.46 32.21
N VAL A 88 -9.60 -8.67 32.45
CA VAL A 88 -9.31 -7.46 31.64
C VAL A 88 -8.81 -7.85 30.26
N ALA A 89 -7.93 -8.84 30.17
CA ALA A 89 -7.40 -9.34 28.90
C ALA A 89 -8.51 -9.95 28.02
N GLU A 90 -9.43 -10.71 28.61
CA GLU A 90 -10.63 -11.22 27.93
C GLU A 90 -11.51 -10.08 27.40
N LEU A 91 -11.77 -9.07 28.23
CA LEU A 91 -12.56 -7.90 27.82
C LEU A 91 -11.91 -7.13 26.66
N LEU A 92 -10.59 -6.91 26.73
CA LEU A 92 -9.85 -6.21 25.66
C LEU A 92 -9.85 -7.02 24.37
N THR A 93 -9.67 -8.33 24.45
CA THR A 93 -9.76 -9.25 23.29
C THR A 93 -11.13 -9.14 22.62
N ALA A 94 -12.21 -9.19 23.41
CA ALA A 94 -13.57 -9.04 22.90
C ALA A 94 -13.82 -7.66 22.25
N ALA A 95 -13.32 -6.59 22.88
CA ALA A 95 -13.46 -5.22 22.36
C ALA A 95 -12.71 -5.02 21.03
N ILE A 96 -11.48 -5.54 20.92
CA ILE A 96 -10.69 -5.47 19.67
C ILE A 96 -11.37 -6.30 18.57
N LYS A 97 -11.87 -7.50 18.91
CA LYS A 97 -12.61 -8.35 17.96
C LYS A 97 -13.83 -7.62 17.40
N GLU A 98 -14.66 -7.00 18.25
CA GLU A 98 -15.80 -6.22 17.81
C GLU A 98 -15.39 -5.02 16.94
N ASN A 99 -14.30 -4.33 17.28
CA ASN A 99 -13.76 -3.24 16.46
C ASN A 99 -13.34 -3.74 15.06
N HIS A 100 -12.65 -4.88 14.96
CA HIS A 100 -12.25 -5.47 13.68
C HIS A 100 -13.44 -5.93 12.84
N LEU A 101 -14.47 -6.50 13.48
CA LEU A 101 -15.71 -6.90 12.81
C LEU A 101 -16.42 -5.68 12.21
N ARG A 102 -16.61 -4.61 13.00
CA ARG A 102 -17.25 -3.37 12.53
C ARG A 102 -16.41 -2.60 11.51
N GLY A 103 -15.09 -2.65 11.66
CA GLY A 103 -14.14 -2.08 10.71
C GLY A 103 -14.03 -2.84 9.40
N GLY A 104 -14.65 -4.02 9.29
CA GLY A 104 -14.61 -4.86 8.09
C GLY A 104 -13.22 -5.43 7.81
N TYR A 105 -12.44 -5.75 8.86
CA TYR A 105 -11.04 -6.16 8.70
C TYR A 105 -10.88 -7.44 7.85
N SER A 106 -11.86 -8.35 7.85
CA SER A 106 -11.84 -9.53 6.98
C SER A 106 -11.74 -9.19 5.49
N ARG A 107 -12.42 -8.12 5.05
CA ARG A 107 -12.32 -7.61 3.67
C ARG A 107 -10.95 -6.98 3.40
N GLU A 108 -10.40 -6.27 4.38
CA GLU A 108 -9.06 -5.67 4.28
C GLU A 108 -7.98 -6.76 4.19
N TYR A 109 -8.06 -7.77 5.05
CA TYR A 109 -7.16 -8.92 5.06
C TYR A 109 -7.21 -9.72 3.76
N GLY A 110 -8.41 -9.95 3.20
CA GLY A 110 -8.52 -10.59 1.89
C GLY A 110 -7.82 -9.84 0.76
N ARG A 111 -7.67 -8.51 0.86
CA ARG A 111 -6.88 -7.72 -0.10
C ARG A 111 -5.39 -7.77 0.21
N LEU A 112 -5.04 -7.71 1.49
CA LEU A 112 -3.67 -7.84 1.96
C LEU A 112 -3.05 -9.18 1.53
N THR A 113 -3.77 -10.30 1.68
CA THR A 113 -3.27 -11.64 1.32
C THR A 113 -3.10 -11.82 -0.19
N HIS A 114 -3.92 -11.17 -1.01
CA HIS A 114 -3.71 -11.13 -2.47
C HIS A 114 -2.35 -10.53 -2.79
N ASP A 115 -2.06 -9.33 -2.28
CA ASP A 115 -0.80 -8.65 -2.55
C ASP A 115 0.40 -9.36 -1.93
N LEU A 116 0.22 -10.01 -0.77
CA LEU A 116 1.24 -10.86 -0.17
C LEU A 116 1.63 -12.01 -1.09
N LEU A 117 0.66 -12.74 -1.65
CA LEU A 117 0.89 -13.94 -2.45
C LEU A 117 1.30 -13.59 -3.89
N VAL A 118 0.70 -12.57 -4.48
CA VAL A 118 0.92 -12.17 -5.88
C VAL A 118 2.10 -11.22 -6.00
N GLY A 119 2.07 -10.12 -5.25
CA GLY A 119 3.09 -9.07 -5.26
C GLY A 119 4.27 -9.33 -4.34
N GLY A 120 4.13 -10.17 -3.32
CA GLY A 120 5.21 -10.58 -2.42
C GLY A 120 5.30 -9.83 -1.11
N TYR A 121 4.50 -8.79 -0.92
CA TYR A 121 4.38 -8.10 0.34
C TYR A 121 3.02 -7.41 0.44
N MET A 122 2.54 -7.28 1.68
CA MET A 122 1.32 -6.57 2.00
C MET A 122 1.63 -5.38 2.89
N VAL A 123 0.84 -4.32 2.76
CA VAL A 123 0.98 -3.10 3.56
C VAL A 123 -0.33 -2.78 4.24
N GLN A 124 -0.31 -2.78 5.57
CA GLN A 124 -1.44 -2.42 6.41
C GLN A 124 -1.22 -1.03 7.00
N GLU A 125 -2.23 -0.16 6.93
CA GLU A 125 -2.28 1.12 7.62
C GLU A 125 -3.13 1.00 8.89
N THR A 126 -2.62 1.54 10.00
CA THR A 126 -3.35 1.62 11.27
C THR A 126 -3.70 3.07 11.57
N GLY A 127 -4.94 3.33 11.94
CA GLY A 127 -5.36 4.69 12.30
C GLY A 127 -6.68 4.75 13.02
N TYR A 128 -7.22 5.95 13.10
CA TYR A 128 -8.54 6.21 13.69
C TYR A 128 -9.39 6.98 12.70
N ASP A 129 -10.60 6.49 12.46
CA ASP A 129 -11.57 7.15 11.60
C ASP A 129 -12.73 7.65 12.48
N PRO A 130 -12.94 8.98 12.59
CA PRO A 130 -14.00 9.56 13.42
C PRO A 130 -15.41 9.30 12.87
N THR A 131 -15.55 8.86 11.63
CA THR A 131 -16.85 8.64 10.97
C THR A 131 -17.35 7.21 11.10
N LEU A 132 -16.48 6.26 11.48
CA LEU A 132 -16.86 4.86 11.72
C LEU A 132 -17.94 4.75 12.81
N ASN A 133 -18.65 3.62 12.81
CA ASN A 133 -19.67 3.30 13.83
C ASN A 133 -20.76 4.37 13.96
N GLY A 134 -21.18 5.00 12.85
CA GLY A 134 -22.19 6.05 12.86
C GLY A 134 -21.72 7.37 13.49
N GLY A 135 -20.42 7.67 13.39
CA GLY A 135 -19.81 8.90 13.93
C GLY A 135 -19.28 8.79 15.36
N LEU A 136 -19.31 7.59 15.97
CA LEU A 136 -18.62 7.31 17.25
C LEU A 136 -17.11 7.13 17.07
N GLY A 137 -16.70 6.91 15.83
CA GLY A 137 -15.35 6.63 15.42
C GLY A 137 -14.89 5.21 15.75
N GLY A 138 -13.72 4.85 15.26
CA GLY A 138 -13.14 3.52 15.45
C GLY A 138 -11.70 3.45 14.97
N ALA A 139 -10.92 2.57 15.60
CA ALA A 139 -9.61 2.23 15.10
C ALA A 139 -9.77 1.35 13.84
N PHE A 140 -8.93 1.56 12.85
CA PHE A 140 -8.96 0.76 11.63
C PHE A 140 -7.62 0.10 11.37
N LEU A 141 -7.69 -1.06 10.73
CA LEU A 141 -6.60 -1.70 9.99
C LEU A 141 -7.04 -1.73 8.53
N ARG A 142 -6.32 -1.03 7.66
CA ARG A 142 -6.71 -0.86 6.25
C ARG A 142 -5.63 -1.39 5.32
N TYR A 143 -6.09 -2.00 4.25
CA TYR A 143 -5.27 -2.32 3.11
C TYR A 143 -4.71 -1.06 2.45
N VAL A 144 -3.42 -1.08 2.12
CA VAL A 144 -2.77 -0.10 1.26
C VAL A 144 -2.19 -0.82 0.04
N ASP A 145 -2.57 -0.35 -1.15
CA ASP A 145 -2.01 -0.88 -2.40
C ASP A 145 -0.49 -0.62 -2.45
N PRO A 146 0.34 -1.67 -2.57
CA PRO A 146 1.80 -1.59 -2.74
C PRO A 146 2.27 -0.65 -3.86
N ARG A 147 1.44 -0.39 -4.88
CA ARG A 147 1.74 0.54 -5.97
C ARG A 147 1.51 1.99 -5.58
N CYS A 148 0.75 2.24 -4.52
CA CYS A 148 0.34 3.56 -4.04
C CYS A 148 1.08 3.97 -2.75
N ILE A 149 2.14 3.24 -2.37
CA ILE A 149 2.97 3.56 -1.21
C ILE A 149 4.47 3.40 -1.50
N LEU A 150 5.29 4.28 -0.94
CA LEU A 150 6.75 4.29 -1.10
C LEU A 150 7.42 4.37 0.26
N PHE A 151 8.31 3.42 0.53
CA PHE A 151 9.24 3.42 1.65
C PHE A 151 10.62 3.90 1.18
N ASP A 152 11.41 4.44 2.10
CA ASP A 152 12.75 4.94 1.79
C ASP A 152 13.65 3.81 1.26
N PRO A 153 14.16 3.90 0.01
CA PRO A 153 14.97 2.84 -0.58
C PRO A 153 16.37 2.70 0.04
N LEU A 154 16.78 3.64 0.91
CA LEU A 154 18.11 3.60 1.53
C LEU A 154 18.19 2.73 2.79
N VAL A 155 17.04 2.26 3.31
CA VAL A 155 16.98 1.50 4.57
C VAL A 155 16.28 0.16 4.37
N SER A 156 16.70 -0.85 5.13
CA SER A 156 16.02 -2.15 5.16
C SER A 156 14.83 -2.16 6.11
N ASP A 157 14.93 -1.45 7.24
CA ASP A 157 13.80 -1.19 8.13
C ASP A 157 13.19 0.15 7.75
N PHE A 158 11.96 0.13 7.23
CA PHE A 158 11.29 1.34 6.79
C PHE A 158 11.01 2.31 7.96
N GLN A 159 10.98 1.83 9.21
CA GLN A 159 10.84 2.72 10.37
C GLN A 159 12.05 3.64 10.51
N GLU A 160 13.24 3.25 10.07
CA GLU A 160 14.46 4.08 10.08
C GLU A 160 14.54 5.07 8.90
N GLY A 161 13.57 5.02 7.97
CA GLY A 161 13.57 5.82 6.76
C GLY A 161 13.23 7.30 6.97
N ARG A 162 13.62 8.14 6.01
CA ARG A 162 13.36 9.59 6.01
C ARG A 162 11.87 9.94 5.93
N ALA A 163 11.11 9.13 5.19
CA ALA A 163 9.67 9.30 5.01
C ALA A 163 8.99 8.00 4.55
N VAL A 164 7.67 7.99 4.63
CA VAL A 164 6.78 7.08 3.89
C VAL A 164 5.78 7.93 3.11
N PHE A 165 5.59 7.63 1.83
CA PHE A 165 4.63 8.33 0.99
C PHE A 165 3.50 7.40 0.60
N LYS A 166 2.25 7.75 0.93
CA LYS A 166 1.05 7.12 0.40
C LYS A 166 0.37 8.10 -0.55
N PHE A 167 -0.08 7.67 -1.73
CA PHE A 167 -0.64 8.60 -2.71
C PHE A 167 -1.77 7.99 -3.52
N VAL A 168 -2.78 8.80 -3.84
CA VAL A 168 -3.96 8.37 -4.59
C VAL A 168 -4.40 9.49 -5.53
N PRO A 169 -4.75 9.22 -6.80
CA PRO A 169 -5.33 10.22 -7.68
C PRO A 169 -6.79 10.49 -7.35
N TYR A 170 -7.17 11.76 -7.39
CA TYR A 170 -8.55 12.22 -7.33
C TYR A 170 -8.86 13.15 -8.51
N PRO A 171 -10.10 13.19 -9.01
CA PRO A 171 -10.50 14.19 -10.00
C PRO A 171 -10.45 15.59 -9.38
N ARG A 172 -10.17 16.63 -10.18
CA ARG A 172 -10.16 18.03 -9.69
C ARG A 172 -11.42 18.42 -8.92
N ALA A 173 -12.59 17.97 -9.38
CA ALA A 173 -13.87 18.23 -8.72
C ALA A 173 -13.88 17.78 -7.23
N TRP A 174 -13.13 16.73 -6.89
CA TRP A 174 -12.98 16.30 -5.50
C TRP A 174 -12.18 17.32 -4.68
N PHE A 175 -11.13 17.91 -5.25
CA PHE A 175 -10.36 18.98 -4.60
C PHE A 175 -11.15 20.28 -4.50
N GLU A 176 -11.98 20.60 -5.48
CA GLU A 176 -12.88 21.75 -5.42
C GLU A 176 -13.86 21.65 -4.26
N SER A 177 -14.34 20.43 -3.93
CA SER A 177 -15.23 20.22 -2.80
C SER A 177 -14.52 20.17 -1.43
N HIS A 178 -13.31 19.61 -1.36
CA HIS A 178 -12.59 19.39 -0.08
C HIS A 178 -11.59 20.50 0.27
N TYR A 179 -10.97 21.12 -0.73
CA TYR A 179 -9.97 22.18 -0.61
C TYR A 179 -10.30 23.36 -1.54
N PRO A 180 -11.48 24.00 -1.39
CA PRO A 180 -11.98 24.99 -2.35
C PRO A 180 -11.08 26.22 -2.51
N LYS A 181 -10.29 26.57 -1.47
CA LYS A 181 -9.40 27.74 -1.51
C LYS A 181 -8.13 27.45 -2.30
N GLU A 182 -7.64 26.22 -2.21
CA GLU A 182 -6.39 25.77 -2.81
C GLU A 182 -6.60 25.27 -4.24
N ALA A 183 -7.76 24.68 -4.55
CA ALA A 183 -8.07 24.02 -5.81
C ALA A 183 -7.75 24.87 -7.06
N ALA A 184 -8.02 26.17 -7.02
CA ALA A 184 -7.76 27.10 -8.12
C ALA A 184 -6.25 27.26 -8.43
N ALA A 185 -5.39 27.09 -7.43
CA ALA A 185 -3.94 27.19 -7.57
C ALA A 185 -3.27 25.83 -7.81
N MET A 186 -4.03 24.72 -7.72
CA MET A 186 -3.51 23.37 -7.95
C MET A 186 -3.18 23.15 -9.43
N LYS A 187 -1.92 22.83 -9.68
CA LYS A 187 -1.46 22.43 -11.01
C LYS A 187 -1.85 20.98 -11.26
N ALA A 188 -2.24 20.66 -12.49
CA ALA A 188 -2.34 19.27 -12.90
C ALA A 188 -0.97 18.59 -12.75
N ASP A 189 -0.97 17.34 -12.30
CA ASP A 189 0.30 16.63 -12.14
C ASP A 189 0.89 16.31 -13.52
N GLY A 190 2.00 16.96 -13.86
CA GLY A 190 2.80 16.61 -15.03
C GLY A 190 3.52 15.25 -14.90
N LEU A 191 3.28 14.52 -13.81
CA LEU A 191 4.03 13.33 -13.40
C LEU A 191 3.46 12.03 -13.97
N GLY A 192 2.24 12.05 -14.52
CA GLY A 192 1.62 10.91 -15.18
C GLY A 192 1.46 9.66 -14.31
N LEU A 193 1.53 9.79 -12.98
CA LEU A 193 1.31 8.66 -12.06
C LEU A 193 -0.16 8.28 -12.11
N ARG A 194 -0.41 7.14 -12.75
CA ARG A 194 -1.72 6.52 -12.85
C ARG A 194 -1.61 5.22 -12.07
N PRO A 195 -2.40 5.00 -11.01
CA PRO A 195 -2.58 3.68 -10.45
C PRO A 195 -2.91 2.73 -11.58
N VAL A 196 -2.44 1.49 -11.49
CA VAL A 196 -2.88 0.46 -12.43
C VAL A 196 -4.40 0.36 -12.29
N ARG A 197 -5.12 0.67 -13.36
CA ARG A 197 -6.58 0.57 -13.41
C ARG A 197 -6.95 -0.60 -14.31
N ASP A 198 -8.20 -1.01 -14.17
CA ASP A 198 -8.82 -1.99 -15.02
C ASP A 198 -8.66 -1.60 -16.50
N ALA A 199 -7.94 -2.44 -17.26
CA ALA A 199 -7.66 -2.21 -18.67
C ALA A 199 -8.91 -2.38 -19.57
N LEU A 200 -9.99 -2.97 -19.04
CA LEU A 200 -11.26 -3.11 -19.74
C LEU A 200 -12.12 -1.84 -19.63
N LEU A 201 -11.84 -0.98 -18.65
CA LEU A 201 -12.59 0.26 -18.43
C LEU A 201 -11.89 1.43 -19.12
N THR A 202 -12.61 2.10 -20.02
CA THR A 202 -12.15 3.37 -20.59
C THR A 202 -12.41 4.49 -19.58
N ILE A 203 -11.35 5.17 -19.15
CA ILE A 203 -11.41 6.24 -18.16
C ILE A 203 -10.96 7.55 -18.81
N ARG A 204 -11.72 8.62 -18.58
CA ARG A 204 -11.27 9.97 -18.92
C ARG A 204 -10.35 10.46 -17.83
N GLU A 205 -9.07 10.53 -18.16
CA GLU A 205 -7.99 10.90 -17.22
C GLU A 205 -7.61 12.38 -17.34
N GLU A 206 -8.36 13.12 -18.16
CA GLU A 206 -8.30 14.57 -18.20
C GLU A 206 -8.70 15.08 -16.80
N ASP A 207 -7.76 15.74 -16.13
CA ASP A 207 -7.97 16.49 -14.87
C ASP A 207 -7.96 15.70 -13.55
N THR A 208 -7.05 14.72 -13.42
CA THR A 208 -6.71 14.11 -12.12
C THR A 208 -5.51 14.76 -11.44
N ILE A 209 -5.53 14.87 -10.11
CA ILE A 209 -4.43 15.35 -9.26
C ILE A 209 -4.18 14.29 -8.17
N LEU A 210 -2.92 14.05 -7.84
CA LEU A 210 -2.48 13.17 -6.75
C LEU A 210 -2.62 13.87 -5.42
N LEU A 211 -3.35 13.24 -4.52
CA LEU A 211 -3.23 13.51 -3.09
C LEU A 211 -2.09 12.65 -2.56
N VAL A 212 -1.04 13.29 -2.07
CA VAL A 212 0.14 12.66 -1.46
C VAL A 212 0.11 12.88 0.04
N GLU A 213 0.03 11.80 0.81
CA GLU A 213 0.32 11.79 2.23
C GLU A 213 1.82 11.52 2.43
N CYS A 214 2.53 12.51 2.95
CA CYS A 214 3.93 12.41 3.35
C CYS A 214 4.01 12.23 4.87
N TRP A 215 4.35 11.02 5.30
CA TRP A 215 4.68 10.72 6.68
C TRP A 215 6.19 10.92 6.86
N ARG A 216 6.60 11.91 7.67
CA ARG A 216 8.02 12.17 7.97
C ARG A 216 8.33 11.80 9.40
N ARG A 217 9.47 11.19 9.62
CA ARG A 217 10.02 10.91 10.95
C ARG A 217 11.15 11.87 11.26
N GLU A 218 11.10 12.49 12.42
CA GLU A 218 12.06 13.49 12.88
C GLU A 218 12.68 13.04 14.20
N TYR A 219 14.01 13.15 14.31
CA TYR A 219 14.73 12.86 15.55
C TYR A 219 14.96 14.14 16.34
N ASP A 220 14.52 14.17 17.59
CA ASP A 220 14.86 15.22 18.54
C ASP A 220 16.10 14.81 19.35
N PRO A 221 17.29 15.39 19.08
CA PRO A 221 18.51 15.04 19.78
C PRO A 221 18.50 15.48 21.25
N LYS A 222 17.64 16.43 21.66
CA LYS A 222 17.57 16.88 23.05
C LYS A 222 16.88 15.86 23.95
N ASN A 223 15.83 15.22 23.41
CA ASN A 223 15.01 14.27 24.15
C ASN A 223 15.32 12.80 23.78
N GLY A 224 16.13 12.57 22.73
CA GLY A 224 16.46 11.24 22.23
C GLY A 224 15.25 10.49 21.69
N ARG A 225 14.26 11.22 21.13
CA ARG A 225 12.97 10.67 20.70
C ARG A 225 12.70 10.94 19.24
N TYR A 226 12.01 10.00 18.61
CA TYR A 226 11.44 10.20 17.29
C TYR A 226 10.01 10.70 17.41
N SER A 227 9.63 11.62 16.52
CA SER A 227 8.24 11.97 16.24
C SER A 227 7.93 11.66 14.78
N VAL A 228 6.68 11.30 14.51
CA VAL A 228 6.17 11.14 13.14
C VAL A 228 5.10 12.19 12.89
N HIS A 229 5.14 12.82 11.73
CA HIS A 229 4.16 13.80 11.32
C HIS A 229 3.69 13.54 9.89
N MET A 230 2.39 13.67 9.67
CA MET A 230 1.76 13.56 8.37
C MET A 230 1.53 14.95 7.77
N GLN A 231 1.82 15.08 6.48
CA GLN A 231 1.49 16.22 5.63
C GLN A 231 0.70 15.74 4.41
N LYS A 232 -0.39 16.43 4.08
CA LYS A 232 -1.12 16.20 2.82
C LYS A 232 -0.70 17.22 1.78
N LEU A 233 -0.32 16.77 0.60
CA LEU A 233 0.08 17.60 -0.52
C LEU A 233 -0.75 17.26 -1.76
N ALA A 234 -1.10 18.26 -2.55
CA ALA A 234 -1.70 18.05 -3.88
C ALA A 234 -1.42 19.24 -4.79
N GLY A 235 -1.25 18.99 -6.10
CA GLY A 235 -1.12 20.03 -7.12
C GLY A 235 0.01 21.05 -6.86
N GLY A 236 1.09 20.63 -6.21
CA GLY A 236 2.22 21.48 -5.82
C GLY A 236 2.05 22.26 -4.51
N LEU A 237 0.96 22.04 -3.77
CA LEU A 237 0.63 22.76 -2.53
C LEU A 237 0.69 21.83 -1.31
N LEU A 238 1.01 22.41 -0.14
CA LEU A 238 0.82 21.79 1.17
C LEU A 238 -0.58 22.14 1.69
N LEU A 239 -1.43 21.13 1.81
CA LEU A 239 -2.83 21.27 2.22
C LEU A 239 -2.97 21.21 3.75
N GLU A 240 -2.44 20.15 4.35
CA GLU A 240 -2.54 19.89 5.79
C GLU A 240 -1.17 19.55 6.36
N ASP A 241 -0.91 19.98 7.59
CA ASP A 241 0.24 19.56 8.40
C ASP A 241 -0.23 19.20 9.80
N SER A 242 -0.07 17.92 10.15
CA SER A 242 -0.44 17.41 11.46
C SER A 242 0.24 18.14 12.63
N ARG A 243 1.41 18.77 12.43
CA ARG A 243 2.10 19.57 13.46
C ARG A 243 1.25 20.69 14.03
N THR A 244 0.28 21.22 13.27
CA THR A 244 -0.62 22.28 13.75
C THR A 244 -1.50 21.81 14.91
N GLN A 245 -1.90 20.53 14.93
CA GLN A 245 -2.76 19.96 15.98
C GLN A 245 -1.98 19.03 16.93
N LYS A 246 -0.92 18.39 16.43
CA LYS A 246 -0.11 17.41 17.13
C LYS A 246 1.38 17.78 17.03
N PRO A 247 1.83 18.85 17.71
CA PRO A 247 3.21 19.33 17.61
C PRO A 247 4.24 18.33 18.17
N GLN A 248 3.84 17.42 19.06
CA GLN A 248 4.72 16.40 19.66
C GLN A 248 4.82 15.10 18.84
N GLY A 249 4.06 14.96 17.76
CA GLY A 249 3.98 13.74 16.96
C GLY A 249 2.54 13.28 16.76
N TYR A 250 2.26 12.69 15.60
CA TYR A 250 0.95 12.17 15.23
C TYR A 250 0.52 11.02 16.15
N PHE A 251 1.47 10.14 16.45
CA PHE A 251 1.36 9.05 17.41
C PHE A 251 2.43 9.17 18.49
N ALA A 252 2.09 8.78 19.72
CA ALA A 252 2.96 8.91 20.88
C ALA A 252 4.24 8.06 20.79
N HIS A 253 4.19 6.93 20.07
CA HIS A 253 5.32 6.03 19.89
C HIS A 253 6.32 6.50 18.81
N GLY A 254 5.97 7.49 17.99
CA GLY A 254 6.90 8.05 16.99
C GLY A 254 7.29 7.08 15.87
N GLU A 255 6.40 6.14 15.53
CA GLU A 255 6.56 5.20 14.41
C GLU A 255 5.55 5.53 13.30
N TYR A 256 5.88 5.13 12.08
CA TYR A 256 4.96 5.23 10.96
C TYR A 256 3.74 4.32 11.18
N PRO A 257 2.52 4.74 10.78
CA PRO A 257 1.29 3.96 10.97
C PRO A 257 1.14 2.82 9.96
N PHE A 258 2.24 2.21 9.54
CA PHE A 258 2.22 1.15 8.54
C PHE A 258 2.87 -0.11 9.12
N THR A 259 2.37 -1.26 8.70
CA THR A 259 2.99 -2.56 8.91
C THR A 259 3.21 -3.19 7.56
N VAL A 260 4.45 -3.57 7.27
CA VAL A 260 4.83 -4.27 6.05
C VAL A 260 5.11 -5.72 6.39
N THR A 261 4.50 -6.64 5.66
CA THR A 261 4.79 -8.07 5.78
C THR A 261 5.22 -8.59 4.42
N ALA A 262 6.44 -9.12 4.33
CA ALA A 262 7.00 -9.73 3.14
C ALA A 262 6.82 -11.26 3.18
N LEU A 263 6.40 -11.86 2.07
CA LEU A 263 6.25 -13.32 1.96
C LEU A 263 7.64 -13.98 1.88
N TYR A 264 8.42 -13.63 0.85
CA TYR A 264 9.82 -14.01 0.72
C TYR A 264 10.70 -12.76 0.85
N PRO A 265 11.31 -12.50 2.03
CA PRO A 265 12.02 -11.25 2.30
C PRO A 265 13.18 -10.99 1.33
N ARG A 266 13.30 -9.75 0.84
CA ARG A 266 14.42 -9.30 0.02
C ARG A 266 15.51 -8.72 0.91
N LYS A 267 16.74 -9.24 0.76
CA LYS A 267 17.89 -8.71 1.51
C LYS A 267 18.09 -7.22 1.21
N GLY A 268 18.20 -6.41 2.27
CA GLY A 268 18.45 -4.97 2.16
C GLY A 268 17.20 -4.14 1.85
N SER A 269 15.99 -4.69 2.00
CA SER A 269 14.73 -3.99 1.74
C SER A 269 13.66 -4.46 2.72
N CYS A 270 12.66 -3.63 2.97
CA CYS A 270 11.43 -4.02 3.68
C CYS A 270 10.44 -4.80 2.79
N LEU A 271 10.72 -4.91 1.49
CA LEU A 271 9.85 -5.55 0.49
C LEU A 271 10.14 -7.06 0.36
N GLY A 272 9.25 -7.76 -0.32
CA GLY A 272 9.35 -9.21 -0.55
C GLY A 272 9.03 -9.63 -1.99
N TYR A 273 9.27 -10.91 -2.27
CA TYR A 273 8.78 -11.60 -3.46
C TYR A 273 7.57 -12.48 -3.14
N GLY A 274 6.70 -12.67 -4.13
CA GLY A 274 5.49 -13.47 -4.05
C GLY A 274 5.65 -14.84 -4.69
N LEU A 275 4.59 -15.64 -4.65
CA LEU A 275 4.53 -16.92 -5.36
C LEU A 275 4.73 -16.73 -6.87
N ILE A 276 4.18 -15.64 -7.42
CA ILE A 276 4.34 -15.35 -8.85
C ILE A 276 5.81 -15.15 -9.20
N ASP A 277 6.55 -14.31 -8.46
CA ASP A 277 7.98 -14.09 -8.74
C ASP A 277 8.79 -15.40 -8.71
N MET A 278 8.43 -16.33 -7.83
CA MET A 278 9.16 -17.60 -7.66
C MET A 278 8.87 -18.59 -8.80
N PHE A 279 7.63 -18.63 -9.30
CA PHE A 279 7.16 -19.70 -10.17
C PHE A 279 6.77 -19.25 -11.59
N GLU A 280 6.81 -17.94 -11.89
CA GLU A 280 6.49 -17.39 -13.22
C GLU A 280 7.25 -18.11 -14.34
N LYS A 281 8.57 -18.35 -14.17
CA LYS A 281 9.37 -19.03 -15.19
C LYS A 281 8.91 -20.45 -15.44
N ALA A 282 8.58 -21.20 -14.38
CA ALA A 282 8.09 -22.58 -14.50
C ALA A 282 6.75 -22.61 -15.22
N GLN A 283 5.86 -21.66 -14.92
CA GLN A 283 4.59 -21.49 -15.62
C GLN A 283 4.80 -21.20 -17.11
N LEU A 284 5.68 -20.26 -17.47
CA LEU A 284 6.01 -19.97 -18.87
C LEU A 284 6.63 -21.17 -19.61
N TYR A 285 7.42 -21.99 -18.92
CA TYR A 285 7.92 -23.24 -19.52
C TYR A 285 6.77 -24.21 -19.81
N SER A 286 5.80 -24.34 -18.91
CA SER A 286 4.60 -25.15 -19.14
C SER A 286 3.83 -24.66 -20.35
N ASP A 287 3.51 -23.36 -20.41
CA ASP A 287 2.73 -22.79 -21.51
C ASP A 287 3.46 -22.94 -22.86
N LYS A 288 4.80 -22.84 -22.87
CA LYS A 288 5.61 -23.09 -24.07
C LYS A 288 5.62 -24.54 -24.52
N LEU A 289 5.62 -25.49 -23.59
CA LEU A 289 5.50 -26.90 -23.94
C LEU A 289 4.13 -27.17 -24.58
N ASP A 290 3.07 -26.60 -24.03
CA ASP A 290 1.73 -26.69 -24.61
C ASP A 290 1.68 -26.06 -26.01
N GLN A 291 2.34 -24.91 -26.22
CA GLN A 291 2.45 -24.27 -27.55
C GLN A 291 3.14 -25.17 -28.58
N ILE A 292 4.16 -25.95 -28.21
CA ILE A 292 4.89 -26.84 -29.12
C ILE A 292 4.05 -28.08 -29.49
N LEU A 293 3.15 -28.50 -28.60
CA LEU A 293 2.33 -29.70 -28.80
C LEU A 293 1.09 -29.43 -29.68
N LEU A 294 0.65 -28.17 -29.79
CA LEU A 294 -0.50 -27.72 -30.57
C LEU A 294 -0.12 -27.32 -31.99
#